data_AF-A0A2I5TPA6-F1
#
_entry.id   AF-A0A2I5TPA6-F1
#
_cell.length_a   1.000
_cell.length_b   1.000
_cell.length_c   1.000
_cell.angle_alpha   90.00
_cell.angle_beta   90.00
_cell.angle_gamma   90.00
#
_symmetry.space_group_name_H-M   'P 1'
#
loop_
_entity.id
_entity.type
_entity.pdbx_description
1 polymer ?
#
loop_
_entity_poly.entity_id
_entity_poly.type
_entity_poly.pdbx_seq_one_letter_code
_entity_poly.pdbx_strand_id
1 'polypeptide(L)'
;MIGIYFVTKDRNIVQILDNDKNIYPKDFLSSRSESANIGILNYTKNASFECIKELGNIDLSVNGIILLCDNGIYESINSKYGLYFIIVNIGHYANNEGITLKQYLEQKIMISFRVFFYIKSLLQDHLPLLRLPLRNFKKEELHNVYVSIKRYSDIADWDEIQNQIRNVKDITKKPLHRGKRKKKEINYVDDKDHWFAFGTEVHSRQETTELKRHNFLCEVSSKYRFGHLLDYERHFNVKYTDRENIMIEGVFSNCHDEQQSISARTHINMFSSDYMS
;
A
#
# COMPACT_ATOMS: atom_id res chain seq x y z
N MET A 1 -13.42 -9.64 -1.28
CA MET A 1 -12.65 -10.76 -0.70
C MET A 1 -11.29 -10.26 -0.26
N ILE A 2 -10.87 -10.62 0.95
CA ILE A 2 -9.62 -10.21 1.61
C ILE A 2 -8.74 -11.45 1.82
N GLY A 3 -7.52 -11.42 1.31
CA GLY A 3 -6.50 -12.44 1.54
C GLY A 3 -5.78 -12.24 2.87
N ILE A 4 -5.85 -13.24 3.74
CA ILE A 4 -5.13 -13.28 5.02
C ILE A 4 -4.03 -14.33 4.90
N TYR A 5 -2.78 -13.91 4.89
CA TYR A 5 -1.65 -14.83 4.72
C TYR A 5 -0.83 -14.89 6.00
N PHE A 6 -0.68 -16.09 6.53
CA PHE A 6 0.22 -16.37 7.64
C PHE A 6 1.62 -16.64 7.10
N VAL A 7 2.55 -15.72 7.34
CA VAL A 7 3.96 -15.92 7.05
C VAL A 7 4.62 -16.47 8.30
N THR A 8 4.61 -17.79 8.42
CA THR A 8 4.99 -18.48 9.66
C THR A 8 5.75 -19.78 9.41
N LYS A 9 6.68 -20.10 10.32
CA LYS A 9 7.31 -21.42 10.41
C LYS A 9 6.77 -22.26 11.58
N ASP A 10 5.83 -21.72 12.36
CA ASP A 10 5.31 -22.39 13.54
C ASP A 10 4.34 -23.52 13.17
N ARG A 11 4.70 -24.76 13.51
CA ARG A 11 3.92 -25.95 13.17
C ARG A 11 2.54 -25.96 13.84
N ASN A 12 2.39 -25.36 15.01
CA ASN A 12 1.10 -25.32 15.70
C ASN A 12 0.14 -24.38 14.99
N ILE A 13 0.63 -23.23 14.52
CA ILE A 13 -0.18 -22.31 13.71
C ILE A 13 -0.58 -23.02 12.41
N VAL A 14 0.38 -23.63 11.70
CA VAL A 14 0.09 -24.37 10.47
C VAL A 14 -0.97 -25.46 10.69
N GLN A 15 -0.82 -26.28 11.74
CA GLN A 15 -1.76 -27.35 12.06
C GLN A 15 -3.18 -26.82 12.37
N ILE A 16 -3.30 -25.70 13.08
CA ILE A 16 -4.62 -25.08 13.35
C ILE A 16 -5.26 -24.62 12.04
N LEU A 17 -4.48 -23.96 11.16
CA LEU A 17 -4.98 -23.40 9.91
C LEU A 17 -5.33 -24.48 8.87
N ASP A 18 -4.62 -25.61 8.87
CA ASP A 18 -4.95 -26.76 8.03
C ASP A 18 -6.25 -27.44 8.49
N ASN A 19 -6.48 -27.51 9.81
CA ASN A 19 -7.69 -28.10 10.38
C ASN A 19 -8.92 -27.18 10.26
N ASP A 20 -8.73 -25.88 10.36
CA ASP A 20 -9.82 -24.90 10.28
C ASP A 20 -9.35 -23.63 9.55
N LYS A 21 -9.77 -23.49 8.28
CA LYS A 21 -9.48 -22.29 7.49
C LYS A 21 -10.39 -21.11 7.83
N ASN A 22 -11.31 -21.25 8.79
CA ASN A 22 -12.30 -20.24 9.16
C ASN A 22 -12.05 -19.63 10.54
N ILE A 23 -10.79 -19.49 10.96
CA ILE A 23 -10.42 -18.86 12.25
C ILE A 23 -10.56 -17.33 12.27
N TYR A 24 -11.57 -16.79 11.58
CA TYR A 24 -11.83 -15.36 11.48
C TYR A 24 -13.32 -15.07 11.70
N PRO A 25 -13.65 -13.88 12.23
CA PRO A 25 -15.03 -13.51 12.56
C PRO A 25 -15.87 -13.26 11.30
N LYS A 26 -16.53 -14.30 10.77
CA LYS A 26 -17.34 -14.22 9.54
C LYS A 26 -18.42 -13.14 9.59
N ASP A 27 -19.11 -13.01 10.71
CA ASP A 27 -20.19 -12.03 10.89
C ASP A 27 -19.70 -10.57 10.80
N PHE A 28 -18.44 -10.34 11.20
CA PHE A 28 -17.82 -9.02 11.08
C PHE A 28 -17.58 -8.64 9.61
N LEU A 29 -17.28 -9.61 8.74
CA LEU A 29 -17.06 -9.39 7.31
C LEU A 29 -18.38 -9.34 6.53
N SER A 30 -19.32 -10.23 6.83
CA SER A 30 -20.61 -10.30 6.13
C SER A 30 -21.42 -9.02 6.30
N SER A 31 -21.40 -8.41 7.49
CA SER A 31 -21.99 -7.08 7.74
C SER A 31 -21.39 -5.94 6.90
N ARG A 32 -20.24 -6.17 6.27
CA ARG A 32 -19.54 -5.22 5.37
C ARG A 32 -19.54 -5.67 3.91
N SER A 33 -20.32 -6.70 3.56
CA SER A 33 -20.34 -7.30 2.23
C SER A 33 -18.94 -7.77 1.76
N GLU A 34 -18.11 -8.24 2.69
CA GLU A 34 -16.78 -8.78 2.41
C GLU A 34 -16.69 -10.24 2.83
N SER A 35 -15.67 -10.92 2.30
CA SER A 35 -15.29 -12.28 2.65
C SER A 35 -13.78 -12.33 2.82
N ALA A 36 -13.26 -13.40 3.44
CA ALA A 36 -11.83 -13.61 3.55
C ALA A 36 -11.46 -15.05 3.20
N ASN A 37 -10.21 -15.23 2.76
CA ASN A 37 -9.56 -16.52 2.62
C ASN A 37 -8.25 -16.53 3.40
N ILE A 38 -7.90 -17.68 3.98
CA ILE A 38 -6.63 -17.87 4.68
C ILE A 38 -5.66 -18.63 3.77
N GLY A 39 -4.46 -18.09 3.63
CA GLY A 39 -3.28 -18.75 3.07
C GLY A 39 -2.16 -18.89 4.09
N ILE A 40 -1.26 -19.83 3.84
CA ILE A 40 -0.06 -20.07 4.65
C ILE A 40 1.14 -19.96 3.73
N LEU A 41 2.09 -19.11 4.10
CA LEU A 41 3.35 -18.90 3.41
C LEU A 41 4.47 -19.34 4.35
N ASN A 42 4.95 -20.57 4.14
CA ASN A 42 6.00 -21.14 4.99
C ASN A 42 7.38 -20.58 4.60
N TYR A 43 8.30 -20.47 5.55
CA TYR A 43 9.67 -20.06 5.26
C TYR A 43 10.66 -20.85 6.12
N THR A 44 11.89 -21.02 5.62
CA THR A 44 12.92 -21.81 6.30
C THR A 44 13.72 -20.96 7.29
N LYS A 45 14.27 -21.57 8.34
CA LYS A 45 15.03 -20.91 9.43
C LYS A 45 16.20 -20.03 8.96
N ASN A 46 16.77 -20.32 7.79
CA ASN A 46 17.93 -19.62 7.22
C ASN A 46 17.54 -18.63 6.12
N ALA A 47 16.25 -18.36 5.92
CA ALA A 47 15.81 -17.38 4.94
C ALA A 47 16.28 -15.99 5.41
N SER A 48 17.32 -15.45 4.76
CA SER A 48 17.37 -14.01 4.55
C SER A 48 16.04 -13.60 3.91
N PHE A 49 15.57 -12.40 4.17
CA PHE A 49 14.31 -11.89 3.62
C PHE A 49 14.11 -12.12 2.11
N GLU A 50 15.21 -12.09 1.36
CA GLU A 50 15.27 -12.35 -0.08
C GLU A 50 14.81 -13.78 -0.47
N CYS A 51 14.65 -14.67 0.52
CA CYS A 51 14.30 -16.07 0.34
C CYS A 51 12.83 -16.43 0.62
N ILE A 52 11.93 -15.49 0.97
CA ILE A 52 10.48 -15.82 1.06
C ILE A 52 9.89 -15.85 -0.37
N LYS A 53 10.37 -16.80 -1.19
CA LYS A 53 9.84 -17.08 -2.53
C LYS A 53 8.32 -17.27 -2.51
N GLU A 54 7.81 -17.81 -1.40
CA GLU A 54 6.39 -18.02 -1.14
C GLU A 54 5.56 -16.73 -1.17
N LEU A 55 6.14 -15.53 -1.00
CA LEU A 55 5.38 -14.30 -1.20
C LEU A 55 4.81 -14.19 -2.62
N GLY A 56 5.49 -14.76 -3.62
CA GLY A 56 4.99 -14.86 -4.99
C GLY A 56 3.71 -15.69 -5.14
N ASN A 57 3.35 -16.51 -4.13
CA ASN A 57 2.14 -17.33 -4.13
C ASN A 57 0.91 -16.60 -3.56
N ILE A 58 1.04 -15.31 -3.22
CA ILE A 58 -0.09 -14.48 -2.81
C ILE A 58 -1.00 -14.24 -4.02
N ASP A 59 -2.29 -14.54 -3.87
CA ASP A 59 -3.31 -14.18 -4.85
C ASP A 59 -3.53 -12.65 -4.86
N LEU A 60 -3.04 -12.00 -5.92
CA LEU A 60 -3.16 -10.55 -6.15
C LEU A 60 -4.46 -10.16 -6.89
N SER A 61 -5.43 -11.08 -7.03
CA SER A 61 -6.76 -10.79 -7.58
C SER A 61 -7.77 -10.36 -6.51
N VAL A 62 -7.40 -10.44 -5.23
CA VAL A 62 -8.27 -10.09 -4.10
C VAL A 62 -8.34 -8.57 -3.86
N ASN A 63 -9.41 -8.10 -3.21
CA ASN A 63 -9.62 -6.67 -2.93
C ASN A 63 -8.70 -6.13 -1.84
N GLY A 64 -8.08 -7.00 -1.04
CA GLY A 64 -7.12 -6.57 -0.04
C GLY A 64 -6.33 -7.71 0.57
N ILE A 65 -5.17 -7.38 1.13
CA ILE A 65 -4.18 -8.34 1.63
C ILE A 65 -3.69 -7.91 3.01
N ILE A 66 -3.73 -8.87 3.95
CA ILE A 66 -3.20 -8.77 5.30
C ILE A 66 -2.19 -9.89 5.51
N LEU A 67 -0.98 -9.56 5.95
CA LEU A 67 0.07 -10.53 6.27
C LEU A 67 0.23 -10.63 7.79
N LEU A 68 0.00 -11.79 8.38
CA LEU A 68 0.33 -12.08 9.77
C LEU A 68 1.68 -12.79 9.82
N CYS A 69 2.68 -12.16 10.41
CA CYS A 69 4.08 -12.59 10.34
C CYS A 69 4.63 -12.96 11.72
N ASP A 70 5.49 -13.99 11.76
CA ASP A 70 6.27 -14.28 12.97
C ASP A 70 7.14 -13.08 13.39
N ASN A 71 7.37 -12.91 14.70
CA ASN A 71 8.15 -11.80 15.24
C ASN A 71 9.53 -11.66 14.58
N GLY A 72 10.20 -12.78 14.28
CA GLY A 72 11.56 -12.80 13.74
C GLY A 72 11.69 -12.28 12.30
N ILE A 73 10.59 -12.16 11.55
CA ILE A 73 10.58 -11.69 10.16
C ILE A 73 9.75 -10.43 9.97
N TYR A 74 8.92 -10.05 10.95
CA TYR A 74 8.01 -8.91 10.90
C TYR A 74 8.68 -7.62 10.40
N GLU A 75 9.77 -7.18 11.05
CA GLU A 75 10.44 -5.92 10.68
C GLU A 75 10.94 -5.94 9.25
N SER A 76 11.46 -7.08 8.80
CA SER A 76 11.98 -7.22 7.45
C SER A 76 10.87 -7.15 6.40
N ILE A 77 9.74 -7.84 6.62
CA ILE A 77 8.57 -7.77 5.73
C ILE A 77 7.93 -6.38 5.77
N ASN A 78 7.76 -5.81 6.95
CA ASN A 78 7.22 -4.47 7.07
C ASN A 78 8.09 -3.45 6.35
N SER A 79 9.43 -3.51 6.51
CA SER A 79 10.36 -2.58 5.86
C SER A 79 10.17 -2.49 4.34
N LYS A 80 9.93 -3.63 3.67
CA LYS A 80 9.84 -3.72 2.21
C LYS A 80 8.42 -3.68 1.66
N TYR A 81 7.45 -4.30 2.34
CA TYR A 81 6.07 -4.45 1.84
C TYR A 81 5.03 -3.63 2.62
N GLY A 82 5.37 -3.00 3.74
CA GLY A 82 4.40 -2.31 4.62
C GLY A 82 3.72 -1.07 4.02
N LEU A 83 4.20 -0.56 2.88
CA LEU A 83 3.49 0.47 2.11
C LEU A 83 2.38 -0.12 1.23
N TYR A 84 2.43 -1.41 0.94
CA TYR A 84 1.56 -2.08 -0.02
C TYR A 84 0.61 -3.05 0.65
N PHE A 85 1.02 -3.70 1.74
CA PHE A 85 0.21 -4.62 2.53
C PHE A 85 0.04 -4.13 3.97
N ILE A 86 -1.01 -4.61 4.65
CA ILE A 86 -1.11 -4.51 6.11
C ILE A 86 -0.30 -5.66 6.69
N ILE A 87 0.71 -5.35 7.52
CA ILE A 87 1.62 -6.34 8.08
C ILE A 87 1.49 -6.35 9.58
N VAL A 88 1.04 -7.49 10.11
CA VAL A 88 0.71 -7.70 11.52
C VAL A 88 1.78 -8.59 12.13
N ASN A 89 2.34 -8.15 13.25
CA ASN A 89 3.16 -9.03 14.07
C ASN A 89 2.27 -10.00 14.86
N ILE A 90 2.45 -11.31 14.64
CA ILE A 90 1.71 -12.36 15.36
C ILE A 90 1.95 -12.18 16.87
N GLY A 91 3.17 -11.88 17.30
CA GLY A 91 3.51 -11.69 18.70
C GLY A 91 3.79 -13.00 19.45
N HIS A 92 4.08 -12.88 20.73
CA HIS A 92 4.24 -14.03 21.63
C HIS A 92 2.88 -14.45 22.17
N TYR A 93 2.51 -15.72 21.98
CA TYR A 93 1.26 -16.29 22.49
C TYR A 93 1.46 -17.26 23.66
N ALA A 94 2.69 -17.72 23.91
CA ALA A 94 3.02 -18.62 25.01
C ALA A 94 2.75 -18.02 26.41
N ASN A 95 2.67 -16.68 26.50
CA ASN A 95 2.52 -15.96 27.76
C ASN A 95 1.06 -15.60 28.10
N ASN A 96 0.08 -15.99 27.27
CA ASN A 96 -1.32 -15.67 27.54
C ASN A 96 -1.99 -16.81 28.31
N GLU A 97 -1.93 -16.75 29.64
CA GLU A 97 -2.68 -17.66 30.50
C GLU A 97 -4.19 -17.56 30.19
N GLY A 98 -4.84 -18.71 29.96
CA GLY A 98 -6.30 -18.80 29.83
C GLY A 98 -6.89 -18.61 28.42
N ILE A 99 -6.08 -18.39 27.37
CA ILE A 99 -6.58 -18.40 25.98
C ILE A 99 -5.88 -19.45 25.12
N THR A 100 -6.65 -20.11 24.27
CA THR A 100 -6.10 -21.05 23.27
C THR A 100 -5.39 -20.29 22.14
N LEU A 101 -4.44 -20.94 21.46
CA LEU A 101 -3.80 -20.37 20.27
C LEU A 101 -4.83 -19.95 19.20
N LYS A 102 -5.88 -20.74 19.00
CA LYS A 102 -6.98 -20.38 18.08
C LYS A 102 -7.62 -19.04 18.46
N GLN A 103 -8.01 -18.87 19.72
CA GLN A 103 -8.61 -17.62 20.21
C GLN A 103 -7.64 -16.44 20.08
N TYR A 104 -6.35 -16.65 20.34
CA TYR A 104 -5.33 -15.62 20.13
C TYR A 104 -5.25 -15.17 18.67
N LEU A 105 -5.24 -16.11 17.72
CA LEU A 105 -5.21 -15.79 16.29
C LEU A 105 -6.49 -15.10 15.83
N GLU A 106 -7.67 -15.53 16.31
CA GLU A 106 -8.95 -14.87 16.03
C GLU A 106 -8.96 -13.41 16.49
N GLN A 107 -8.44 -13.13 17.70
CA GLN A 107 -8.30 -11.77 18.21
C GLN A 107 -7.35 -10.93 17.35
N LYS A 108 -6.20 -11.51 16.95
CA LYS A 108 -5.25 -10.84 16.05
C LYS A 108 -5.86 -10.51 14.69
N ILE A 109 -6.60 -11.44 14.10
CA ILE A 109 -7.30 -11.21 12.83
C ILE A 109 -8.38 -10.12 13.01
N MET A 110 -9.15 -10.15 14.09
CA MET A 110 -10.17 -9.13 14.37
C MET A 110 -9.57 -7.72 14.44
N ILE A 111 -8.45 -7.56 15.17
CA ILE A 111 -7.73 -6.27 15.23
C ILE A 111 -7.27 -5.85 13.83
N SER A 112 -6.73 -6.80 13.07
CA SER A 112 -6.25 -6.55 11.70
C SER A 112 -7.38 -6.10 10.78
N PHE A 113 -8.56 -6.67 10.89
CA PHE A 113 -9.74 -6.22 10.13
C PHE A 113 -10.18 -4.82 10.53
N ARG A 114 -10.19 -4.48 11.82
CA ARG A 114 -10.53 -3.12 12.26
C ARG A 114 -9.60 -2.09 11.62
N VAL A 115 -8.29 -2.36 11.66
CA VAL A 115 -7.27 -1.52 10.98
C VAL A 115 -7.52 -1.47 9.48
N PHE A 116 -7.75 -2.63 8.83
CA PHE A 116 -8.04 -2.71 7.40
C PHE A 116 -9.22 -1.84 7.00
N PHE A 117 -10.36 -1.94 7.68
CA PHE A 117 -11.52 -1.12 7.32
C PHE A 117 -11.35 0.36 7.67
N TYR A 118 -10.58 0.67 8.70
CA TYR A 118 -10.23 2.05 9.00
C TYR A 118 -9.38 2.68 7.88
N ILE A 119 -8.30 2.01 7.47
CA ILE A 119 -7.45 2.43 6.35
C ILE A 119 -8.25 2.47 5.04
N LYS A 120 -9.17 1.53 4.81
CA LYS A 120 -10.09 1.57 3.65
C LYS A 120 -10.85 2.90 3.59
N SER A 121 -11.39 3.35 4.73
CA SER A 121 -12.10 4.64 4.82
C SER A 121 -11.15 5.80 4.53
N LEU A 122 -9.97 5.83 5.16
CA LEU A 122 -8.96 6.87 4.90
C LEU A 122 -8.59 6.98 3.42
N LEU A 123 -8.34 5.83 2.78
CA LEU A 123 -8.04 5.76 1.36
C LEU A 123 -9.21 6.26 0.51
N GLN A 124 -10.45 5.93 0.83
CA GLN A 124 -11.61 6.43 0.09
C GLN A 124 -11.74 7.95 0.18
N ASP A 125 -11.54 8.52 1.37
CA ASP A 125 -11.69 9.96 1.63
C ASP A 125 -10.54 10.80 1.04
N HIS A 126 -9.36 10.18 0.89
CA HIS A 126 -8.12 10.86 0.51
C HIS A 126 -7.39 10.21 -0.68
N LEU A 127 -8.09 9.42 -1.52
CA LEU A 127 -7.51 8.52 -2.51
C LEU A 127 -6.42 9.15 -3.38
N PRO A 128 -6.63 10.34 -4.00
CA PRO A 128 -5.60 10.90 -4.86
C PRO A 128 -4.33 11.30 -4.10
N LEU A 129 -4.41 11.67 -2.81
CA LEU A 129 -3.25 12.05 -2.00
C LEU A 129 -2.48 10.82 -1.49
N LEU A 130 -3.19 9.83 -0.95
CA LEU A 130 -2.58 8.62 -0.38
C LEU A 130 -2.06 7.63 -1.44
N ARG A 131 -2.29 7.93 -2.73
CA ARG A 131 -1.78 7.19 -3.88
C ARG A 131 -0.59 7.84 -4.57
N LEU A 132 -0.14 9.01 -4.12
CA LEU A 132 0.96 9.71 -4.76
C LEU A 132 2.22 8.83 -4.84
N PRO A 133 3.02 8.97 -5.91
CA PRO A 133 4.27 8.24 -6.10
C PRO A 133 5.29 8.68 -5.05
N LEU A 134 5.53 7.83 -4.04
CA LEU A 134 6.27 8.22 -2.84
C LEU A 134 7.70 8.64 -3.14
N ARG A 135 8.36 8.03 -4.15
CA ARG A 135 9.75 8.36 -4.45
C ARG A 135 9.87 9.68 -5.18
N ASN A 136 8.85 10.09 -5.93
CA ASN A 136 8.91 11.29 -6.76
C ASN A 136 8.17 12.49 -6.16
N PHE A 137 7.09 12.28 -5.41
CA PHE A 137 6.37 13.37 -4.73
C PHE A 137 7.16 13.85 -3.52
N LYS A 138 7.86 14.98 -3.65
CA LYS A 138 8.71 15.52 -2.59
C LYS A 138 7.91 16.32 -1.57
N LYS A 139 7.45 15.63 -0.52
CA LYS A 139 6.81 16.26 0.64
C LYS A 139 7.03 15.44 1.91
N GLU A 140 7.84 15.96 2.83
CA GLU A 140 8.23 15.24 4.04
C GLU A 140 7.01 14.87 4.91
N GLU A 141 6.05 15.78 5.02
CA GLU A 141 4.85 15.60 5.82
C GLU A 141 3.98 14.45 5.29
N LEU A 142 3.92 14.26 3.96
CA LEU A 142 3.24 13.10 3.36
C LEU A 142 4.02 11.80 3.62
N HIS A 143 5.35 11.85 3.55
CA HIS A 143 6.20 10.69 3.84
C HIS A 143 6.00 10.22 5.28
N ASN A 144 5.93 11.15 6.24
CA ASN A 144 5.67 10.85 7.65
C ASN A 144 4.30 10.19 7.86
N VAL A 145 3.25 10.65 7.17
CA VAL A 145 1.93 9.99 7.16
C VAL A 145 2.05 8.54 6.70
N TYR A 146 2.78 8.27 5.62
CA TYR A 146 2.94 6.91 5.10
C TYR A 146 3.71 6.01 6.06
N VAL A 147 4.75 6.54 6.71
CA VAL A 147 5.51 5.82 7.75
C VAL A 147 4.62 5.48 8.94
N SER A 148 3.77 6.40 9.39
CA SER A 148 2.82 6.18 10.49
C SER A 148 1.79 5.10 10.14
N ILE A 149 1.15 5.18 8.97
CA ILE A 149 0.16 4.17 8.54
C ILE A 149 0.82 2.78 8.39
N LYS A 150 2.04 2.73 7.85
CA LYS A 150 2.84 1.50 7.76
C LYS A 150 3.15 0.88 9.14
N ARG A 151 3.23 1.69 10.19
CA ARG A 151 3.42 1.27 11.59
C ARG A 151 2.13 1.37 12.39
N TYR A 152 1.02 0.93 11.81
CA TYR A 152 -0.30 1.10 12.43
C TYR A 152 -0.43 0.49 13.83
N SER A 153 0.41 -0.51 14.19
CA SER A 153 0.45 -1.08 15.53
C SER A 153 0.85 -0.08 16.60
N ASP A 154 1.57 0.98 16.19
CA ASP A 154 2.16 1.99 17.07
C ASP A 154 1.27 3.25 17.14
N ILE A 155 0.19 3.29 16.35
CA ILE A 155 -0.75 4.41 16.33
C ILE A 155 -1.59 4.38 17.62
N ALA A 156 -1.31 5.33 18.50
CA ALA A 156 -2.10 5.58 19.70
C ALA A 156 -3.41 6.31 19.39
N ASP A 157 -3.38 7.24 18.42
CA ASP A 157 -4.52 8.07 18.04
C ASP A 157 -4.65 8.16 16.51
N TRP A 158 -5.74 7.62 15.99
CA TRP A 158 -6.03 7.66 14.56
C TRP A 158 -6.57 9.01 14.08
N ASP A 159 -7.16 9.82 14.97
CA ASP A 159 -7.64 11.15 14.61
C ASP A 159 -6.45 12.10 14.34
N GLU A 160 -5.33 11.90 15.02
CA GLU A 160 -4.07 12.57 14.72
C GLU A 160 -3.63 12.31 13.26
N ILE A 161 -3.66 11.05 12.83
CA ILE A 161 -3.32 10.67 11.45
C ILE A 161 -4.27 11.33 10.45
N GLN A 162 -5.57 11.37 10.73
CA GLN A 162 -6.53 12.09 9.88
C GLN A 162 -6.21 13.59 9.79
N ASN A 163 -5.82 14.21 10.89
CA ASN A 163 -5.45 15.63 10.92
C ASN A 163 -4.17 15.88 10.13
N GLN A 164 -3.15 15.03 10.27
CA GLN A 164 -1.94 15.09 9.45
C GLN A 164 -2.27 14.97 7.94
N ILE A 165 -3.12 14.02 7.55
CA ILE A 165 -3.56 13.86 6.15
C ILE A 165 -4.27 15.13 5.65
N ARG A 166 -5.16 15.72 6.46
CA ARG A 166 -5.86 16.97 6.13
C ARG A 166 -4.88 18.13 5.96
N ASN A 167 -3.94 18.29 6.89
CA ASN A 167 -2.93 19.34 6.81
C ASN A 167 -2.06 19.20 5.55
N VAL A 168 -1.59 17.98 5.23
CA VAL A 168 -0.83 17.71 4.01
C VAL A 168 -1.67 18.05 2.77
N LYS A 169 -2.95 17.66 2.76
CA LYS A 169 -3.88 17.98 1.68
C LYS A 169 -3.98 19.50 1.49
N ASP A 170 -4.16 20.26 2.55
CA ASP A 170 -4.40 21.71 2.46
C ASP A 170 -3.17 22.48 1.95
N ILE A 171 -1.96 22.06 2.33
CA ILE A 171 -0.72 22.74 1.88
C ILE A 171 -0.33 22.35 0.44
N THR A 172 -0.58 21.11 0.03
CA THR A 172 -0.17 20.59 -1.29
C THR A 172 -1.22 20.81 -2.37
N LYS A 173 -2.51 20.87 -2.00
CA LYS A 173 -3.60 20.97 -2.97
C LYS A 173 -3.64 22.35 -3.63
N LYS A 174 -3.44 22.39 -4.94
CA LYS A 174 -3.57 23.61 -5.75
C LYS A 174 -4.68 23.47 -6.80
N PRO A 175 -5.63 24.41 -6.87
CA PRO A 175 -6.62 24.43 -7.93
C PRO A 175 -5.96 24.81 -9.25
N LEU A 176 -6.30 24.12 -10.33
CA LEU A 176 -5.86 24.50 -11.68
C LEU A 176 -6.69 25.70 -12.17
N HIS A 177 -6.06 26.86 -12.42
CA HIS A 177 -6.75 28.05 -12.94
C HIS A 177 -6.96 27.93 -14.46
N ARG A 178 -7.89 27.07 -14.88
CA ARG A 178 -8.43 27.13 -16.25
C ARG A 178 -9.76 27.88 -16.21
N GLY A 179 -9.81 29.01 -16.90
CA GLY A 179 -10.90 30.00 -16.82
C GLY A 179 -12.32 29.42 -16.84
N LYS A 180 -13.21 30.12 -16.13
CA LYS A 180 -14.69 30.08 -15.98
C LYS A 180 -15.55 28.82 -16.26
N ARG A 181 -15.12 27.72 -16.89
CA ARG A 181 -16.04 26.63 -17.31
C ARG A 181 -15.55 25.19 -17.30
N LYS A 182 -14.33 24.85 -16.88
CA LYS A 182 -13.91 23.44 -16.76
C LYS A 182 -13.83 23.03 -15.28
N LYS A 183 -14.36 21.84 -14.96
CA LYS A 183 -14.28 21.22 -13.61
C LYS A 183 -12.89 21.49 -13.02
N LYS A 184 -12.84 21.96 -11.77
CA LYS A 184 -11.60 22.23 -11.04
C LYS A 184 -10.81 20.92 -10.93
N GLU A 185 -9.90 20.68 -11.86
CA GLU A 185 -8.91 19.63 -11.75
C GLU A 185 -8.06 19.93 -10.51
N ILE A 186 -7.94 18.95 -9.62
CA ILE A 186 -7.21 19.08 -8.37
C ILE A 186 -5.80 18.55 -8.60
N ASN A 187 -4.80 19.39 -8.32
CA ASN A 187 -3.39 18.99 -8.34
C ASN A 187 -2.86 18.94 -6.92
N TYR A 188 -1.86 18.09 -6.72
CA TYR A 188 -0.96 18.16 -5.58
C TYR A 188 0.38 18.68 -6.07
N VAL A 189 0.91 19.69 -5.39
CA VAL A 189 2.21 20.28 -5.72
C VAL A 189 3.21 19.92 -4.63
N ASP A 190 4.37 19.44 -5.04
CA ASP A 190 5.46 19.05 -4.15
C ASP A 190 6.46 20.20 -3.92
N ASP A 191 7.47 19.98 -3.08
CA ASP A 191 8.48 20.99 -2.73
C ASP A 191 9.46 21.29 -3.88
N LYS A 192 9.38 20.57 -5.00
CA LYS A 192 10.15 20.83 -6.24
C LYS A 192 9.30 21.50 -7.32
N ASP A 193 8.12 22.01 -6.96
CA ASP A 193 7.14 22.60 -7.87
C ASP A 193 6.67 21.61 -8.96
N HIS A 194 6.70 20.30 -8.71
CA HIS A 194 6.03 19.34 -9.59
C HIS A 194 4.54 19.28 -9.26
N TRP A 195 3.71 19.41 -10.29
CA TRP A 195 2.26 19.36 -10.23
C TRP A 195 1.79 17.97 -10.64
N PHE A 196 1.14 17.27 -9.72
CA PHE A 196 0.58 15.95 -9.92
C PHE A 196 -0.94 16.05 -10.09
N ALA A 197 -1.42 15.95 -11.32
CA ALA A 197 -2.84 15.89 -11.64
C ALA A 197 -3.29 14.42 -11.70
N PHE A 198 -4.30 14.03 -10.92
CA PHE A 198 -4.75 12.64 -10.93
C PHE A 198 -5.58 12.36 -12.18
N GLY A 199 -4.98 11.65 -13.15
CA GLY A 199 -5.56 11.39 -14.45
C GLY A 199 -6.84 10.56 -14.37
N THR A 200 -7.79 10.84 -15.26
CA THR A 200 -8.98 10.00 -15.48
C THR A 200 -8.79 9.01 -16.63
N GLU A 201 -7.66 9.10 -17.32
CA GLU A 201 -7.35 8.33 -18.52
C GLU A 201 -6.78 6.95 -18.17
N VAL A 202 -7.19 5.94 -18.95
CA VAL A 202 -6.78 4.54 -18.83
C VAL A 202 -6.19 4.13 -20.18
N HIS A 203 -4.97 4.60 -20.44
CA HIS A 203 -4.29 4.42 -21.73
C HIS A 203 -2.89 3.84 -21.61
N SER A 204 -2.37 3.75 -20.39
CA SER A 204 -1.07 3.16 -20.09
C SER A 204 -1.24 2.10 -19.01
N ARG A 205 -0.50 0.99 -19.14
CA ARG A 205 -0.37 -0.02 -18.09
C ARG A 205 1.06 -0.06 -17.61
N GLN A 206 1.21 -0.33 -16.33
CA GLN A 206 2.52 -0.59 -15.76
C GLN A 206 3.07 -1.89 -16.32
N GLU A 207 4.30 -1.87 -16.81
CA GLU A 207 5.01 -3.10 -17.12
C GLU A 207 5.42 -3.77 -15.80
N THR A 208 5.06 -5.04 -15.63
CA THR A 208 5.31 -5.79 -14.38
C THR A 208 5.92 -7.16 -14.64
N THR A 209 6.29 -7.47 -15.89
CA THR A 209 6.81 -8.80 -16.24
C THR A 209 8.28 -8.99 -15.89
N GLU A 210 8.64 -10.20 -15.44
CA GLU A 210 10.04 -10.59 -15.15
C GLU A 210 10.94 -10.45 -16.39
N LEU A 211 10.40 -10.66 -17.59
CA LEU A 211 11.10 -10.46 -18.86
C LEU A 211 11.67 -9.04 -18.99
N LYS A 212 11.00 -8.06 -18.36
CA LYS A 212 11.39 -6.65 -18.31
C LYS A 212 12.12 -6.28 -17.02
N ARG A 213 12.62 -7.29 -16.29
CA ARG A 213 13.35 -7.18 -15.02
C ARG A 213 12.51 -6.63 -13.86
N HIS A 214 11.19 -6.76 -13.92
CA HIS A 214 10.32 -6.48 -12.78
C HIS A 214 10.22 -7.72 -11.88
N ASN A 215 10.06 -7.52 -10.58
CA ASN A 215 9.89 -8.59 -9.60
C ASN A 215 8.50 -8.52 -8.95
N PHE A 216 8.21 -9.44 -8.04
CA PHE A 216 6.94 -9.48 -7.32
C PHE A 216 6.59 -8.15 -6.62
N LEU A 217 7.59 -7.41 -6.11
CA LEU A 217 7.35 -6.10 -5.48
C LEU A 217 6.85 -5.07 -6.51
N CYS A 218 7.28 -5.14 -7.76
CA CYS A 218 6.79 -4.27 -8.83
C CYS A 218 5.29 -4.51 -9.08
N GLU A 219 4.88 -5.77 -9.14
CA GLU A 219 3.48 -6.13 -9.32
C GLU A 219 2.64 -5.69 -8.10
N VAL A 220 3.09 -5.99 -6.89
CA VAL A 220 2.42 -5.59 -5.65
C VAL A 220 2.30 -4.06 -5.54
N SER A 221 3.38 -3.33 -5.80
CA SER A 221 3.41 -1.87 -5.68
C SER A 221 2.55 -1.15 -6.72
N SER A 222 2.26 -1.79 -7.85
CA SER A 222 1.31 -1.29 -8.85
C SER A 222 -0.13 -1.44 -8.38
N LYS A 223 -0.45 -2.56 -7.72
CA LYS A 223 -1.82 -2.98 -7.40
C LYS A 223 -2.29 -2.53 -6.03
N TYR A 224 -1.43 -2.48 -5.03
CA TYR A 224 -1.85 -2.32 -3.64
C TYR A 224 -1.23 -1.10 -2.95
N ARG A 225 -2.00 -0.52 -2.03
CA ARG A 225 -1.53 0.48 -1.06
C ARG A 225 -2.17 0.21 0.29
N PHE A 226 -1.33 0.07 1.32
CA PHE A 226 -1.76 -0.22 2.69
C PHE A 226 -2.76 -1.40 2.80
N GLY A 227 -2.53 -2.46 2.02
CA GLY A 227 -3.37 -3.65 1.98
C GLY A 227 -4.60 -3.57 1.10
N HIS A 228 -4.87 -2.45 0.42
CA HIS A 228 -6.06 -2.28 -0.41
C HIS A 228 -5.72 -2.27 -1.90
N LEU A 229 -6.51 -3.00 -2.68
CA LEU A 229 -6.43 -2.97 -4.14
C LEU A 229 -6.77 -1.56 -4.65
N LEU A 230 -5.92 -1.06 -5.53
CA LEU A 230 -6.05 0.20 -6.22
C LEU A 230 -6.58 -0.02 -7.63
N ASP A 231 -7.15 1.03 -8.19
CA ASP A 231 -7.30 1.16 -9.65
C ASP A 231 -5.91 1.42 -10.25
N TYR A 232 -5.18 0.33 -10.52
CA TYR A 232 -3.77 0.33 -10.89
C TYR A 232 -3.49 0.78 -12.33
N GLU A 233 -4.52 1.00 -13.13
CA GLU A 233 -4.38 1.56 -14.48
C GLU A 233 -4.34 3.10 -14.47
N ARG A 234 -4.72 3.72 -13.34
CA ARG A 234 -4.68 5.17 -13.17
C ARG A 234 -3.31 5.67 -12.74
N HIS A 235 -2.94 6.82 -13.30
CA HIS A 235 -1.68 7.50 -13.09
C HIS A 235 -1.89 8.99 -12.80
N PHE A 236 -0.81 9.66 -12.43
CA PHE A 236 -0.73 11.12 -12.34
C PHE A 236 -0.06 11.68 -13.58
N ASN A 237 -0.59 12.78 -14.09
CA ASN A 237 0.07 13.60 -15.08
C ASN A 237 0.95 14.60 -14.33
N VAL A 238 2.27 14.44 -14.47
CA VAL A 238 3.27 15.24 -13.74
C VAL A 238 3.88 16.30 -14.67
N LYS A 239 3.90 17.55 -14.22
CA LYS A 239 4.42 18.72 -14.97
C LYS A 239 5.00 19.78 -14.01
N TYR A 240 5.79 20.74 -14.49
CA TYR A 240 6.32 21.81 -13.62
C TYR A 240 5.30 22.91 -13.27
N THR A 241 4.29 23.13 -14.12
CA THR A 241 3.38 24.26 -13.93
C THR A 241 2.10 24.06 -14.73
N ASP A 242 1.09 24.87 -14.43
CA ASP A 242 -0.12 24.99 -15.22
C ASP A 242 0.05 25.84 -16.49
N ARG A 243 1.17 26.57 -16.64
CA ARG A 243 1.49 27.36 -17.82
C ARG A 243 1.74 26.48 -19.05
N GLU A 244 1.18 26.91 -20.19
CA GLU A 244 1.44 26.29 -21.48
C GLU A 244 2.92 26.47 -21.89
N ASN A 245 3.47 25.47 -22.58
CA ASN A 245 4.84 25.44 -23.16
C ASN A 245 6.02 25.24 -22.20
N ILE A 246 5.80 25.01 -20.90
CA ILE A 246 6.88 24.56 -20.02
C ILE A 246 6.92 23.04 -20.02
N MET A 247 8.02 22.49 -20.53
CA MET A 247 8.27 21.05 -20.58
C MET A 247 8.92 20.56 -19.30
N ILE A 248 8.51 19.38 -18.84
CA ILE A 248 9.15 18.67 -17.74
C ILE A 248 10.30 17.82 -18.26
N GLU A 249 11.42 17.84 -17.54
CA GLU A 249 12.61 17.03 -17.80
C GLU A 249 13.38 16.80 -16.50
N GLY A 250 14.47 16.02 -16.57
CA GLY A 250 15.36 15.80 -15.43
C GLY A 250 15.40 14.36 -14.98
N VAL A 251 15.75 14.14 -13.71
CA VAL A 251 16.02 12.81 -13.17
C VAL A 251 14.98 12.44 -12.13
N PHE A 252 14.33 11.30 -12.35
CA PHE A 252 13.25 10.78 -11.52
C PHE A 252 13.56 9.35 -11.07
N SER A 253 13.14 8.96 -9.87
CA SER A 253 13.29 7.58 -9.41
C SER A 253 12.22 6.70 -10.08
N ASN A 254 12.61 5.56 -10.63
CA ASN A 254 11.67 4.57 -11.15
C ASN A 254 11.16 3.63 -10.02
N CYS A 255 10.33 2.65 -10.39
CA CYS A 255 9.76 1.68 -9.45
C CYS A 255 10.81 0.77 -8.75
N HIS A 256 12.05 0.72 -9.24
CA HIS A 256 13.18 -0.01 -8.65
C HIS A 256 14.13 0.91 -7.85
N ASP A 257 13.75 2.18 -7.65
CA ASP A 257 14.59 3.22 -7.04
C ASP A 257 15.83 3.60 -7.87
N GLU A 258 15.85 3.22 -9.14
CA GLU A 258 16.90 3.63 -10.07
C GLU A 258 16.57 5.02 -10.64
N GLN A 259 17.61 5.83 -10.84
CA GLN A 259 17.47 7.15 -11.44
C GLN A 259 17.29 7.04 -12.96
N GLN A 260 16.17 7.54 -13.46
CA GLN A 260 15.85 7.59 -14.88
C GLN A 260 15.86 9.05 -15.36
N SER A 261 16.66 9.32 -16.39
CA SER A 261 16.65 10.62 -17.07
C SER A 261 15.48 10.70 -18.05
N ILE A 262 14.69 11.76 -17.94
CA ILE A 262 13.55 12.06 -18.78
C ILE A 262 13.87 13.31 -19.59
N SER A 263 13.82 13.18 -20.91
CA SER A 263 13.92 14.31 -21.84
C SER A 263 12.66 15.18 -21.80
N ALA A 264 12.82 16.46 -22.16
CA ALA A 264 11.74 17.44 -22.30
C ALA A 264 10.48 16.87 -22.95
N ARG A 265 9.37 16.94 -22.22
CA ARG A 265 8.03 16.56 -22.66
C ARG A 265 6.96 17.38 -21.94
N THR A 266 5.72 17.35 -22.41
CA THR A 266 4.63 18.16 -21.83
C THR A 266 4.18 17.66 -20.45
N HIS A 267 4.29 16.35 -20.21
CA HIS A 267 3.99 15.71 -18.94
C HIS A 267 4.65 14.32 -18.87
N ILE A 268 4.76 13.79 -17.65
CA ILE A 268 5.14 12.40 -17.39
C ILE A 268 3.91 11.69 -16.83
N ASN A 269 3.57 10.51 -17.35
CA ASN A 269 2.56 9.67 -16.74
C ASN A 269 3.23 8.84 -15.64
N MET A 270 2.91 9.13 -14.39
CA MET A 270 3.55 8.52 -13.23
C MET A 270 2.53 7.75 -12.39
N PHE A 271 2.75 6.45 -12.22
CA PHE A 271 1.89 5.56 -11.46
C PHE A 271 2.18 5.64 -9.96
N SER A 272 1.26 5.16 -9.13
CA SER A 272 1.44 5.10 -7.66
C SER A 272 2.69 4.32 -7.21
N SER A 273 3.21 3.45 -8.07
CA SER A 273 4.42 2.64 -7.86
C SER A 273 5.73 3.35 -8.22
N ASP A 274 5.67 4.61 -8.69
CA ASP A 274 6.77 5.37 -9.30
C ASP A 274 7.18 4.90 -10.70
N TYR A 275 6.46 3.97 -11.32
CA TYR A 275 6.66 3.67 -12.74
C TYR A 275 6.25 4.86 -13.62
N MET A 276 7.03 5.13 -14.66
CA MET A 276 6.83 6.23 -15.59
C MET A 276 6.66 5.71 -17.03
N SER A 277 5.70 6.28 -17.76
CA SER A 277 5.53 6.09 -19.21
C SER A 277 5.56 7.43 -19.94
#